data_AF-A0A818H096-F1
#
_entry.id   AF-A0A818H096-F1
#
_cell.length_a   1.000
_cell.length_b   1.000
_cell.length_c   1.000
_cell.angle_alpha   90.00
_cell.angle_beta   90.00
_cell.angle_gamma   90.00
#
_symmetry.space_group_name_H-M   'P 1'
#
loop_
_entity.id
_entity.type
_entity.pdbx_description
1 polymer ?
#
loop_
_entity_poly.entity_id
_entity_poly.type
_entity_poly.pdbx_seq_one_letter_code
_entity_poly.pdbx_strand_id
1 'polypeptide(L)' 'MMSLEELGSREEQNSINDVIKIVLGKSNVQNGLQMIFRYFQDPLLNKQLFYMILDEVLLQLFPELQAHFEKANIRLP' A
#
# COMPACT_ATOMS: atom_id res chain seq x y z
N MET A 1 37.64 -7.55 8.32
CA MET A 1 36.54 -8.49 8.61
C MET A 1 35.32 -7.62 8.90
N MET A 2 34.26 -7.70 8.09
CA MET A 2 33.09 -6.82 8.19
C MET A 2 32.17 -7.33 9.31
N SER A 3 31.55 -6.44 10.08
CA SER A 3 30.75 -6.78 11.26
C SER A 3 29.35 -7.30 10.88
N LEU A 4 28.74 -8.12 11.74
CA LEU A 4 27.40 -8.69 11.54
C LEU A 4 26.30 -7.60 11.46
N GLU A 5 26.52 -6.45 12.11
CA GLU A 5 25.62 -5.29 12.03
C GLU A 5 25.65 -4.64 10.64
N GLU A 6 26.83 -4.60 10.00
CA GLU A 6 26.99 -4.09 8.63
C GLU A 6 26.39 -5.05 7.59
N LEU A 7 26.28 -6.35 7.89
CA LEU A 7 25.60 -7.33 7.05
C LEU A 7 24.07 -7.17 7.10
N GLY A 8 23.49 -7.03 8.29
CA GLY A 8 22.04 -6.81 8.46
C GLY A 8 21.55 -5.53 7.77
N SER A 9 22.29 -4.42 7.90
CA SER A 9 21.97 -3.17 7.21
C SER A 9 22.07 -3.25 5.68
N ARG A 10 22.88 -4.17 5.13
CA ARG A 10 23.02 -4.35 3.66
C ARG A 10 21.92 -5.23 3.09
N GLU A 11 21.46 -6.23 3.82
CA GLU A 11 20.36 -7.10 3.38
C GLU A 11 19.02 -6.35 3.35
N GLU A 12 18.75 -5.49 4.33
CA GLU A 12 17.55 -4.63 4.34
C GLU A 12 17.53 -3.65 3.17
N GLN A 13 18.69 -3.10 2.78
CA GLN A 13 18.79 -2.22 1.61
C GLN A 13 18.64 -2.97 0.28
N ASN A 14 18.98 -4.26 0.24
CA ASN A 14 18.79 -5.10 -0.94
C ASN A 14 17.34 -5.56 -1.11
N SER A 15 16.55 -5.63 -0.04
CA SER A 15 15.12 -5.97 -0.10
C SER A 15 14.25 -4.86 -0.72
N ILE A 16 14.74 -3.61 -0.72
CA ILE A 16 14.00 -2.48 -1.27
C ILE A 16 14.04 -2.54 -2.81
N ASN A 17 12.85 -2.65 -3.40
CA ASN A 17 12.63 -2.69 -4.84
C ASN A 17 13.30 -1.50 -5.56
N ASP A 18 13.98 -1.77 -6.67
CA ASP A 18 14.70 -0.76 -7.44
C ASP A 18 13.81 0.38 -7.93
N VAL A 19 12.52 0.13 -8.18
CA VAL A 19 11.53 1.16 -8.50
C VAL A 19 11.40 2.17 -7.36
N ILE A 20 11.37 1.69 -6.11
CA ILE A 20 11.29 2.55 -4.91
C ILE A 20 12.58 3.38 -4.77
N LYS A 21 13.74 2.79 -5.07
CA LYS A 21 15.03 3.50 -5.06
C LYS A 21 15.11 4.60 -6.13
N ILE A 22 14.49 4.37 -7.29
CA ILE A 22 14.43 5.35 -8.39
C ILE A 22 13.49 6.51 -8.01
N VAL A 23 12.30 6.21 -7.50
CA VAL A 23 11.28 7.22 -7.15
C VAL A 23 11.72 8.08 -5.98
N LEU A 24 12.36 7.49 -4.96
CA LEU A 24 12.80 8.23 -3.76
C LEU A 24 14.17 8.89 -3.91
N GLY A 25 14.97 8.47 -4.91
CA GLY A 25 16.36 8.88 -5.07
C GLY A 25 17.30 8.16 -4.09
N LYS A 26 18.46 7.70 -4.58
CA LYS A 26 19.40 6.81 -3.85
C LYS A 26 19.84 7.32 -2.46
N SER A 27 19.87 8.63 -2.22
CA SER A 27 20.25 9.22 -0.92
C SER A 27 19.08 9.37 0.06
N ASN A 28 17.84 9.34 -0.43
CA ASN A 28 16.63 9.57 0.38
C ASN A 28 15.75 8.33 0.51
N VAL A 29 16.19 7.17 0.01
CA VAL A 29 15.43 5.91 0.03
C VAL A 29 14.92 5.58 1.43
N GLN A 30 15.76 5.69 2.47
CA GLN A 30 15.34 5.35 3.83
C GLN A 30 14.29 6.32 4.39
N ASN A 31 14.46 7.62 4.19
CA ASN A 31 13.50 8.64 4.64
C ASN A 31 12.18 8.55 3.86
N GLY A 32 12.27 8.33 2.56
CA GLY A 32 11.10 8.15 1.70
C GLY A 32 10.37 6.86 2.00
N LEU A 33 11.08 5.77 2.32
CA LEU A 33 10.47 4.50 2.71
C LEU A 33 9.75 4.63 4.05
N GLN A 34 10.36 5.29 5.05
CA GLN A 34 9.70 5.59 6.32
C GLN A 34 8.44 6.45 6.12
N MET A 35 8.50 7.42 5.22
CA MET A 35 7.35 8.27 4.91
C MET A 35 6.22 7.48 4.24
N ILE A 36 6.55 6.62 3.27
CA ILE A 36 5.60 5.71 2.63
C ILE A 36 4.96 4.77 3.66
N PHE A 37 5.77 4.14 4.52
CA PHE A 37 5.25 3.30 5.59
C PHE A 37 4.35 4.07 6.56
N ARG A 38 4.69 5.32 6.89
CA ARG A 38 3.81 6.17 7.71
C ARG A 38 2.47 6.45 7.03
N TYR A 39 2.45 6.72 5.74
CA TYR A 39 1.19 6.91 5.00
C TYR A 39 0.38 5.60 4.90
N PHE A 40 1.05 4.46 4.70
CA PHE A 40 0.39 3.15 4.79
C PHE A 40 -0.03 2.76 6.22
N GLN A 41 0.46 3.44 7.24
CA GLN A 41 0.01 3.25 8.63
C GLN A 41 -1.09 4.24 9.01
N ASP A 42 -1.47 5.16 8.13
CA ASP A 42 -2.53 6.12 8.40
C ASP A 42 -3.88 5.38 8.54
N PRO A 43 -4.52 5.41 9.72
CA PRO A 43 -5.75 4.65 9.96
C PRO A 43 -6.93 5.10 9.08
N LEU A 44 -6.97 6.38 8.69
CA LEU A 44 -8.03 6.91 7.83
C LEU A 44 -7.86 6.40 6.40
N LEU A 45 -6.65 6.50 5.84
CA LEU A 45 -6.35 5.98 4.50
C LEU A 45 -6.55 4.47 4.43
N ASN A 46 -6.11 3.74 5.46
CA ASN A 46 -6.31 2.29 5.53
C ASN A 46 -7.79 1.91 5.61
N LYS A 47 -8.60 2.66 6.35
CA LYS A 47 -10.04 2.44 6.42
C LYS A 47 -10.71 2.70 5.08
N GLN A 48 -10.31 3.76 4.37
CA GLN A 48 -10.81 4.04 3.02
C GLN A 48 -10.43 2.94 2.03
N LEU A 49 -9.16 2.52 2.03
CA LEU A 49 -8.68 1.43 1.19
C LEU A 49 -9.42 0.12 1.49
N PHE A 50 -9.65 -0.18 2.77
CA PHE A 50 -10.41 -1.36 3.17
C PHE A 50 -11.83 -1.36 2.61
N TYR A 51 -12.55 -0.22 2.67
CA TYR A 51 -13.90 -0.14 2.09
C TYR A 51 -13.90 -0.29 0.57
N MET A 52 -12.94 0.29 -0.15
CA MET A 52 -12.84 0.08 -1.60
C MET A 52 -12.63 -1.40 -1.95
N ILE A 53 -11.74 -2.08 -1.24
CA ILE A 53 -11.49 -3.51 -1.45
C ILE A 53 -12.73 -4.32 -1.08
N LEU A 54 -13.38 -3.98 0.03
CA LEU A 54 -14.60 -4.65 0.47
C LEU A 54 -15.72 -4.51 -0.56
N ASP A 55 -15.91 -3.31 -1.12
CA ASP A 55 -16.90 -3.05 -2.15
C ASP A 55 -16.65 -3.92 -3.39
N GLU A 56 -15.40 -3.98 -3.87
CA GLU A 56 -15.03 -4.81 -5.01
C GLU A 56 -15.25 -6.30 -4.73
N VAL A 57 -14.87 -6.79 -3.54
CA VAL A 57 -15.09 -8.19 -3.14
C VAL A 57 -16.58 -8.51 -3.06
N LEU A 58 -17.40 -7.61 -2.52
CA LEU A 58 -18.84 -7.80 -2.44
C LEU A 58 -19.47 -7.88 -3.82
N LEU A 59 -19.05 -7.05 -4.78
CA LEU A 59 -19.53 -7.13 -6.16
C LEU A 59 -19.08 -8.41 -6.86
N GLN A 60 -17.86 -8.89 -6.59
CA GLN A 60 -17.38 -10.15 -7.15
C GLN A 60 -18.14 -11.37 -6.59
N LEU A 61 -18.48 -11.36 -5.30
CA LEU A 61 -19.20 -12.45 -4.66
C LEU A 61 -20.71 -12.41 -4.95
N PHE A 62 -21.29 -11.22 -5.04
CA PHE A 62 -22.71 -10.97 -5.21
C PHE A 62 -22.95 -9.94 -6.32
N PRO A 63 -22.78 -10.33 -7.60
CA PRO A 63 -22.93 -9.41 -8.72
C PRO A 63 -24.35 -8.80 -8.82
N GLU A 64 -25.36 -9.45 -8.24
CA GLU A 64 -26.72 -8.92 -8.14
C GLU A 64 -26.80 -7.60 -7.37
N LEU A 65 -25.85 -7.34 -6.46
CA LEU A 65 -25.79 -6.08 -5.70
C LEU A 65 -25.57 -4.89 -6.63
N GLN A 66 -24.90 -5.07 -7.77
CA GLN A 66 -24.68 -3.99 -8.73
C GLN A 66 -26.00 -3.40 -9.24
N ALA A 67 -26.96 -4.25 -9.59
CA ALA A 67 -28.29 -3.81 -10.03
C ALA A 67 -29.09 -3.14 -8.90
N HIS A 68 -28.83 -3.52 -7.64
CA HIS A 68 -29.42 -2.87 -6.47
C HIS A 68 -28.80 -1.49 -6.20
N PHE A 69 -27.49 -1.35 -6.33
CA PHE A 69 -26.79 -0.07 -6.17
C PHE A 69 -27.16 0.93 -7.27
N GLU A 70 -27.29 0.47 -8.53
CA GLU A 70 -27.74 1.30 -9.65
C GLU A 70 -29.17 1.83 -9.44
N LYS A 71 -30.08 0.98 -8.95
CA LYS A 71 -31.46 1.39 -8.62
C LYS A 71 -31.54 2.32 -7.42
N ALA A 72 -30.65 2.16 -6.44
CA ALA A 72 -30.57 3.02 -5.27
C ALA A 72 -29.86 4.36 -5.54
N ASN A 73 -29.34 4.58 -6.76
CA ASN A 73 -28.54 5.74 -7.14
C ASN A 73 -27.31 5.95 -6.22
N ILE A 74 -26.77 4.84 -5.70
CA ILE A 74 -25.55 4.84 -4.88
C ILE A 74 -24.38 4.70 -5.84
N ARG A 75 -23.57 5.76 -5.94
CA ARG A 75 -22.28 5.67 -6.61
C ARG A 75 -21.26 5.14 -5.61
N LEU A 76 -20.79 3.93 -5.85
CA LEU A 76 -19.60 3.40 -5.19
C LEU A 76 -18.40 4.28 -5.62
N PRO A 77 -17.48 4.58 -4.69
CA PRO A 77 -16.35 5.48 -4.91
C PRO A 77 -15.38 5.01 -5.99
#